data_AF-A0A3A8YNH2-F1
#
_entry.id   AF-A0A3A8YNH2-F1
#
_cell.length_a   1.000
_cell.length_b   1.000
_cell.length_c   1.000
_cell.angle_alpha   90.00
_cell.angle_beta   90.00
_cell.angle_gamma   90.00
#
_symmetry.space_group_name_H-M   'P 1'
#
loop_
_entity.id
_entity.type
_entity.pdbx_description
1 polymer ?
#
loop_
_entity_poly.entity_id
_entity_poly.type
_entity_poly.pdbx_seq_one_letter_code
_entity_poly.pdbx_strand_id
1 'polypeptide(L)'
;MSLSGTIKHWVVNDYFTPNIKAEVILDTLLTPYISQILKNQLDIDAELLTKEMSIQDKNGSDNRGAKIDYVLEGKDTVYLVELKTTKGSINADQAKRYTQNCCDGGRAKTFGPVLGEKLLTILKSSFKKQSLWTVETLQKTIRDNKCEDRARCYLKRTGSASTRKYLYTIGQILDHCADLGALWKKELRLIYLTPDGGNVFPNKPTKMNKQNQTEAEQEWKELMSGWGALYRGPQSLQDPKGVNSSISLREAVQKLQPEPGDEEFVALLQSIVKSIYDTEEILPCQT
;
A
#
# COMPACT_ATOMS: atom_id res chain seq x y z
N MET A 1 9.63 -23.06 25.34
CA MET A 1 8.92 -22.41 24.22
C MET A 1 9.78 -22.60 22.97
N SER A 2 9.23 -22.98 21.82
CA SER A 2 10.00 -23.09 20.56
C SER A 2 10.46 -21.70 20.09
N LEU A 3 11.44 -21.61 19.19
CA LEU A 3 11.88 -20.33 18.62
C LEU A 3 10.71 -19.56 18.00
N SER A 4 9.91 -20.22 17.15
CA SER A 4 8.71 -19.63 16.54
C SER A 4 7.67 -19.22 17.58
N GLY A 5 7.52 -19.98 18.67
CA GLY A 5 6.66 -19.61 19.79
C GLY A 5 7.13 -18.34 20.51
N THR A 6 8.43 -18.20 20.73
CA THR A 6 9.05 -17.01 21.33
C THR A 6 8.88 -15.78 20.43
N ILE A 7 9.15 -15.91 19.12
CA ILE A 7 8.96 -14.82 18.15
C ILE A 7 7.50 -14.40 18.10
N LYS A 8 6.57 -15.36 17.99
CA LYS A 8 5.13 -15.08 18.04
C LYS A 8 4.75 -14.28 19.29
N HIS A 9 5.21 -14.71 20.47
CA HIS A 9 4.89 -14.04 21.72
C HIS A 9 5.34 -12.57 21.72
N TRP A 10 6.58 -12.29 21.29
CA TRP A 10 7.08 -10.91 21.20
C TRP A 10 6.32 -10.08 20.17
N VAL A 11 6.10 -10.62 18.97
CA VAL A 11 5.38 -9.92 17.90
C VAL A 11 3.96 -9.56 18.33
N VAL A 12 3.24 -10.50 18.93
CA VAL A 12 1.86 -10.27 19.40
C VAL A 12 1.84 -9.22 20.52
N ASN A 13 2.76 -9.30 21.49
CA ASN A 13 2.83 -8.29 22.54
C ASN A 13 3.17 -6.90 21.99
N ASP A 14 4.14 -6.81 21.08
CA ASP A 14 4.54 -5.54 20.46
C ASP A 14 3.40 -4.93 19.64
N TYR A 15 2.59 -5.75 18.98
CA TYR A 15 1.39 -5.29 18.27
C TYR A 15 0.40 -4.55 19.19
N PHE A 16 0.23 -5.03 20.43
CA PHE A 16 -0.66 -4.41 21.42
C PHE A 16 0.04 -3.37 22.30
N THR A 17 1.34 -3.17 22.15
CA THR A 17 2.12 -2.25 23.00
C THR A 17 1.96 -0.80 22.53
N PRO A 18 1.58 0.15 23.41
CA PRO A 18 1.47 1.55 23.06
C PRO A 18 2.75 2.12 22.44
N ASN A 19 2.59 3.01 21.46
CA ASN A 19 3.67 3.68 20.71
C ASN A 19 4.48 2.78 19.76
N ILE A 20 4.25 1.46 19.75
CA ILE A 20 4.72 0.59 18.68
C ILE A 20 3.69 0.64 17.54
N LYS A 21 4.19 0.86 16.33
CA LYS A 21 3.36 0.95 15.13
C LYS A 21 3.04 -0.45 14.62
N ALA A 22 1.82 -0.92 14.89
CA ALA A 22 1.29 -2.20 14.40
C ALA A 22 1.45 -2.36 12.87
N GLU A 23 1.29 -1.26 12.12
CA GLU A 23 1.55 -1.19 10.67
C GLU A 23 2.96 -1.67 10.32
N VAL A 24 4.00 -1.29 11.05
CA VAL A 24 5.40 -1.67 10.74
C VAL A 24 5.63 -3.18 10.94
N ILE A 25 5.01 -3.75 11.97
CA ILE A 25 5.11 -5.18 12.27
C ILE A 25 4.47 -6.00 11.15
N LEU A 26 3.19 -5.74 10.87
CA LEU A 26 2.46 -6.47 9.83
C LEU A 26 3.04 -6.19 8.45
N ASP A 27 3.47 -4.95 8.20
CA ASP A 27 4.11 -4.60 6.94
C ASP A 27 5.34 -5.45 6.66
N THR A 28 6.22 -5.58 7.66
CA THR A 28 7.43 -6.41 7.57
C THR A 28 7.08 -7.88 7.29
N LEU A 29 6.09 -8.42 7.99
CA LEU A 29 5.71 -9.83 7.89
C LEU A 29 4.96 -10.18 6.61
N LEU A 30 4.14 -9.26 6.09
CA LEU A 30 3.30 -9.50 4.91
C LEU A 30 4.04 -9.26 3.59
N THR A 31 5.13 -8.49 3.60
CA THR A 31 5.87 -8.10 2.40
C THR A 31 6.19 -9.27 1.45
N PRO A 32 6.69 -10.42 1.91
CA PRO A 32 7.03 -11.53 1.00
C PRO A 32 5.80 -12.17 0.32
N TYR A 33 4.61 -11.99 0.90
CA TYR A 33 3.38 -12.66 0.49
C TYR A 33 2.34 -11.72 -0.13
N ILE A 34 2.65 -10.43 -0.28
CA ILE A 34 1.66 -9.44 -0.76
C ILE A 34 1.16 -9.77 -2.17
N SER A 35 2.04 -10.24 -3.06
CA SER A 35 1.68 -10.72 -4.40
C SER A 35 0.76 -11.95 -4.34
N GLN A 36 1.07 -12.93 -3.48
CA GLN A 36 0.23 -14.11 -3.31
C GLN A 36 -1.15 -13.75 -2.72
N ILE A 37 -1.22 -12.77 -1.81
CA ILE A 37 -2.48 -12.24 -1.29
C ILE A 37 -3.33 -11.66 -2.43
N LEU A 38 -2.75 -10.82 -3.30
CA LEU A 38 -3.49 -10.23 -4.42
C LEU A 38 -3.94 -11.29 -5.42
N LYS A 39 -3.08 -12.28 -5.71
CA LYS A 39 -3.42 -13.39 -6.60
C LYS A 39 -4.58 -14.22 -6.05
N ASN A 40 -4.51 -14.62 -4.78
CA ASN A 40 -5.51 -15.49 -4.16
C ASN A 40 -6.85 -14.79 -3.96
N GLN A 41 -6.85 -13.49 -3.67
CA GLN A 41 -8.08 -12.77 -3.31
C GLN A 41 -8.74 -12.06 -4.50
N LEU A 42 -7.97 -11.67 -5.52
CA LEU A 42 -8.44 -10.83 -6.62
C LEU A 42 -8.07 -11.35 -8.02
N ASP A 43 -7.39 -12.49 -8.10
CA ASP A 43 -6.80 -13.02 -9.34
C ASP A 43 -5.86 -12.02 -10.04
N ILE A 44 -5.17 -11.20 -9.25
CA ILE A 44 -4.21 -10.21 -9.75
C ILE A 44 -2.81 -10.82 -9.72
N ASP A 45 -2.23 -10.98 -10.90
CA ASP A 45 -0.82 -11.32 -11.06
C ASP A 45 0.02 -10.04 -11.13
N ALA A 46 0.73 -9.75 -10.05
CA ALA A 46 1.51 -8.54 -9.89
C ALA A 46 2.70 -8.77 -8.96
N GLU A 47 3.83 -8.15 -9.28
CA GLU A 47 5.06 -8.27 -8.51
C GLU A 47 5.33 -7.00 -7.71
N LEU A 48 5.92 -7.13 -6.52
CA LEU A 48 6.23 -5.99 -5.66
C LEU A 48 7.36 -5.14 -6.24
N LEU A 49 7.08 -3.87 -6.54
CA LEU A 49 8.09 -2.90 -6.97
C LEU A 49 8.84 -2.27 -5.80
N THR A 50 8.09 -1.73 -4.85
CA THR A 50 8.62 -0.95 -3.73
C THR A 50 7.56 -0.79 -2.65
N LYS A 51 8.00 -0.32 -1.50
CA LYS A 51 7.17 0.07 -0.37
C LYS A 51 7.26 1.56 -0.08
N GLU A 52 6.33 2.08 0.73
CA GLU A 52 6.40 3.41 1.35
C GLU A 52 6.59 4.55 0.34
N MET A 53 5.83 4.52 -0.76
CA MET A 53 6.00 5.48 -1.85
C MET A 53 5.16 6.73 -1.63
N SER A 54 5.78 7.91 -1.75
CA SER A 54 5.05 9.18 -1.74
C SER A 54 4.20 9.39 -2.98
N ILE A 55 3.00 9.92 -2.78
CA ILE A 55 2.04 10.30 -3.81
C ILE A 55 2.17 11.81 -4.08
N GLN A 56 2.08 12.18 -5.35
CA GLN A 56 2.02 13.58 -5.75
C GLN A 56 0.73 14.22 -5.26
N ASP A 57 0.85 15.18 -4.34
CA ASP A 57 -0.26 16.03 -3.93
C ASP A 57 -0.46 17.15 -4.95
N LYS A 58 -1.73 17.42 -5.32
CA LYS A 58 -2.07 18.55 -6.21
C LYS A 58 -1.60 19.92 -5.67
N ASN A 59 -1.50 20.07 -4.35
CA ASN A 59 -1.27 21.36 -3.68
C ASN A 59 0.00 21.42 -2.81
N GLY A 60 0.79 20.34 -2.75
CA GLY A 60 1.92 20.21 -1.81
C GLY A 60 3.28 20.25 -2.49
N SER A 61 4.15 21.18 -2.07
CA SER A 61 5.55 21.25 -2.50
C SER A 61 6.51 20.39 -1.66
N ASP A 62 6.04 19.81 -0.55
CA ASP A 62 6.85 19.04 0.39
C ASP A 62 6.61 17.53 0.34
N ASN A 63 7.44 16.76 1.04
CA ASN A 63 7.40 15.29 1.04
C ASN A 63 6.56 14.71 2.20
N ARG A 64 5.70 15.52 2.82
CA ARG A 64 4.79 15.10 3.91
C ARG A 64 3.41 14.69 3.41
N GLY A 65 3.22 14.69 2.10
CA GLY A 65 2.00 14.26 1.43
C GLY A 65 1.64 12.79 1.66
N ALA A 66 0.54 12.37 1.04
CA ALA A 66 0.07 10.99 1.14
C ALA A 66 1.15 9.98 0.72
N LYS A 67 1.13 8.81 1.34
CA LYS A 67 2.00 7.69 1.02
C LYS A 67 1.16 6.43 0.87
N ILE A 68 1.68 5.50 0.08
CA ILE A 68 1.12 4.15 -0.09
C ILE A 68 2.10 3.12 0.46
N ASP A 69 1.57 2.10 1.13
CA ASP A 69 2.38 1.08 1.82
C ASP A 69 3.10 0.17 0.82
N TYR A 70 2.40 -0.32 -0.21
CA TYR A 70 2.99 -1.10 -1.30
C TYR A 70 2.62 -0.59 -2.68
N VAL A 71 3.54 -0.76 -3.61
CA VAL A 71 3.34 -0.56 -5.04
C VAL A 71 3.71 -1.85 -5.75
N LEU A 72 2.76 -2.44 -6.46
CA LEU A 72 2.97 -3.65 -7.25
C LEU A 72 2.75 -3.38 -8.74
N GLU A 73 3.53 -4.00 -9.59
CA GLU A 73 3.41 -3.93 -11.04
C GLU A 73 2.73 -5.20 -11.58
N GLY A 74 1.57 -5.03 -12.20
CA GLY A 74 0.98 -6.04 -13.07
C GLY A 74 1.29 -5.73 -14.53
N LYS A 75 0.71 -6.50 -15.45
CA LYS A 75 0.94 -6.38 -16.90
C LYS A 75 0.72 -4.96 -17.44
N ASP A 76 -0.46 -4.40 -17.21
CA ASP A 76 -0.88 -3.09 -17.76
C ASP A 76 -1.29 -2.09 -16.66
N THR A 77 -1.12 -2.46 -15.39
CA THR A 77 -1.64 -1.73 -14.23
C THR A 77 -0.60 -1.72 -13.11
N VAL A 78 -0.54 -0.62 -12.37
CA VAL A 78 0.16 -0.54 -11.09
C VAL A 78 -0.87 -0.53 -9.96
N TYR A 79 -0.68 -1.42 -9.00
CA TYR A 79 -1.54 -1.56 -7.84
C TYR A 79 -0.94 -0.82 -6.64
N LEU A 80 -1.67 0.16 -6.15
CA LEU A 80 -1.45 0.86 -4.90
C LEU A 80 -2.14 0.07 -3.80
N VAL A 81 -1.39 -0.45 -2.84
CA VAL A 81 -1.96 -1.27 -1.78
C VAL A 81 -1.76 -0.57 -0.44
N GLU A 82 -2.88 -0.22 0.20
CA GLU A 82 -2.91 0.38 1.54
C GLU A 82 -3.22 -0.70 2.58
N LEU A 83 -2.39 -0.76 3.61
CA LEU A 83 -2.53 -1.62 4.77
C LEU A 83 -3.18 -0.86 5.93
N LYS A 84 -4.30 -1.37 6.44
CA LYS A 84 -4.88 -0.98 7.73
C LYS A 84 -4.77 -2.13 8.69
N THR A 85 -4.19 -1.86 9.87
CA THR A 85 -3.98 -2.87 10.90
C THR A 85 -5.08 -2.88 11.95
N THR A 86 -5.87 -1.83 12.06
CA THR A 86 -7.00 -1.73 12.99
C THR A 86 -8.32 -1.58 12.24
N LYS A 87 -9.44 -1.85 12.93
CA LYS A 87 -10.81 -1.66 12.39
C LYS A 87 -11.20 -0.20 12.19
N GLY A 88 -10.25 0.74 12.30
CA GLY A 88 -10.51 2.16 12.08
C GLY A 88 -11.19 2.35 10.73
N SER A 89 -12.30 3.10 10.71
CA SER A 89 -12.96 3.42 9.45
C SER A 89 -12.01 4.22 8.58
N ILE A 90 -12.03 3.93 7.28
CA ILE A 90 -11.38 4.82 6.31
C ILE A 90 -12.17 6.12 6.32
N ASN A 91 -11.50 7.18 6.78
CA ASN A 91 -12.09 8.50 6.79
C ASN A 91 -12.31 8.96 5.34
N ALA A 92 -13.43 9.64 5.08
CA ALA A 92 -13.75 10.28 3.82
C ALA A 92 -12.63 11.16 3.28
N ASP A 93 -11.84 11.77 4.15
CA ASP A 93 -10.68 12.56 3.74
C ASP A 93 -9.61 11.73 3.03
N GLN A 94 -9.40 10.47 3.45
CA GLN A 94 -8.42 9.59 2.80
C GLN A 94 -8.91 9.16 1.41
N ALA A 95 -10.18 8.75 1.30
CA ALA A 95 -10.79 8.42 0.00
C ALA A 95 -10.79 9.61 -0.96
N LYS A 96 -11.09 10.81 -0.44
CA LYS A 96 -11.02 12.07 -1.19
C LYS A 96 -9.61 12.38 -1.66
N ARG A 97 -8.59 12.25 -0.80
CA ARG A 97 -7.19 12.46 -1.19
C ARG A 97 -6.74 11.52 -2.30
N TYR A 98 -7.01 10.23 -2.18
CA TYR A 98 -6.68 9.25 -3.22
C TYR A 98 -7.37 9.59 -4.54
N THR A 99 -8.66 9.88 -4.50
CA THR A 99 -9.42 10.23 -5.70
C THR A 99 -8.91 11.53 -6.34
N GLN A 100 -8.61 12.55 -5.53
CA GLN A 100 -8.10 13.82 -6.02
C GLN A 100 -6.71 13.71 -6.65
N ASN A 101 -5.82 12.93 -6.04
CA ASN A 101 -4.43 12.81 -6.48
C ASN A 101 -4.28 11.80 -7.62
N CYS A 102 -5.01 10.69 -7.57
CA CYS A 102 -4.87 9.55 -8.47
C CYS A 102 -5.93 9.48 -9.57
N CYS A 103 -6.93 10.38 -9.60
CA CYS A 103 -7.91 10.44 -10.69
C CYS A 103 -7.94 11.81 -11.38
N ASP A 104 -8.35 11.80 -12.63
CA ASP A 104 -8.66 12.99 -13.43
C ASP A 104 -9.89 12.73 -14.30
N GLY A 105 -10.89 13.62 -14.22
CA GLY A 105 -12.14 13.48 -14.98
C GLY A 105 -12.85 12.12 -14.83
N GLY A 106 -12.78 11.49 -13.65
CA GLY A 106 -13.37 10.16 -13.41
C GLY A 106 -12.58 8.99 -14.00
N ARG A 107 -11.33 9.18 -14.42
CA ARG A 107 -10.41 8.12 -14.84
C ARG A 107 -9.22 8.05 -13.89
N ALA A 108 -8.69 6.85 -13.67
CA ALA A 108 -7.43 6.71 -12.95
C ALA A 108 -6.29 7.32 -13.76
N LYS A 109 -5.37 8.01 -13.09
CA LYS A 109 -4.11 8.46 -13.65
C LYS A 109 -3.13 7.29 -13.76
N THR A 110 -1.99 7.56 -14.36
CA THR A 110 -0.90 6.59 -14.50
C THR A 110 0.17 6.77 -13.43
N PHE A 111 1.09 5.80 -13.35
CA PHE A 111 2.26 5.85 -12.47
C PHE A 111 3.05 7.16 -12.59
N GLY A 112 3.29 7.62 -13.82
CA GLY A 112 4.17 8.76 -14.10
C GLY A 112 3.78 10.04 -13.35
N PRO A 113 2.59 10.61 -13.60
CA PRO A 113 2.15 11.85 -12.96
C PRO A 113 1.93 11.76 -11.44
N VAL A 114 1.75 10.56 -10.89
CA VAL A 114 1.37 10.38 -9.48
C VAL A 114 2.55 9.97 -8.62
N LEU A 115 3.30 8.96 -9.03
CA LEU A 115 4.40 8.38 -8.27
C LEU A 115 5.75 8.79 -8.88
N GLY A 116 5.86 8.71 -10.21
CA GLY A 116 7.09 8.99 -10.95
C GLY A 116 7.58 10.43 -10.78
N GLU A 117 6.73 11.43 -11.04
CA GLU A 117 7.08 12.85 -10.91
C GLU A 117 7.41 13.23 -9.47
N LYS A 118 6.69 12.64 -8.50
CA LYS A 118 6.98 12.83 -7.08
C LYS A 118 8.37 12.32 -6.74
N LEU A 119 8.72 11.14 -7.23
CA LEU A 119 10.02 10.52 -7.05
C LEU A 119 11.15 11.36 -7.65
N LEU A 120 10.98 11.84 -8.89
CA LEU A 120 11.94 12.74 -9.55
C LEU A 120 12.13 14.05 -8.76
N THR A 121 11.05 14.61 -8.22
CA THR A 121 11.09 15.81 -7.39
C THR A 121 11.87 15.59 -6.10
N ILE A 122 11.64 14.44 -5.43
CA ILE A 122 12.37 14.04 -4.23
C ILE A 122 13.87 13.89 -4.53
N LEU A 123 14.22 13.25 -5.63
CA LEU A 123 15.61 13.11 -6.05
C LEU A 123 16.26 14.45 -6.35
N LYS A 124 15.60 15.32 -7.11
CA LYS A 124 16.12 16.65 -7.46
C LYS A 124 16.41 17.49 -6.22
N SER A 125 15.53 17.44 -5.22
CA SER A 125 15.73 18.15 -3.97
C SER A 125 16.86 17.56 -3.12
N SER A 126 17.00 16.23 -3.12
CA SER A 126 17.97 15.50 -2.29
C SER A 126 19.38 15.41 -2.90
N PHE A 127 19.49 15.46 -4.23
CA PHE A 127 20.71 15.20 -5.00
C PHE A 127 21.00 16.30 -6.03
N LYS A 128 21.02 17.57 -5.59
CA LYS A 128 21.10 18.80 -6.40
C LYS A 128 22.26 18.91 -7.42
N LYS A 129 23.31 18.08 -7.32
CA LYS A 129 24.52 18.16 -8.16
C LYS A 129 24.51 17.20 -9.36
N GLN A 130 23.56 16.27 -9.41
CA GLN A 130 23.39 15.35 -10.53
C GLN A 130 22.37 15.99 -11.49
N SER A 131 22.63 15.86 -12.80
CA SER A 131 21.80 16.39 -13.90
C SER A 131 20.29 16.19 -13.68
N LEU A 132 19.46 17.00 -14.33
CA LEU A 132 17.99 16.91 -14.30
C LEU A 132 17.54 15.44 -14.28
N TRP A 133 17.01 14.98 -13.14
CA TRP A 133 16.43 13.65 -13.02
C TRP A 133 15.19 13.59 -13.91
N THR A 134 15.33 12.91 -15.04
CA THR A 134 14.25 12.52 -15.96
C THR A 134 14.17 11.00 -16.08
N VAL A 135 13.08 10.50 -16.67
CA VAL A 135 12.93 9.07 -16.98
C VAL A 135 14.11 8.55 -17.80
N GLU A 136 14.56 9.30 -18.81
CA GLU A 136 15.67 8.92 -19.67
C GLU A 136 17.00 8.86 -18.90
N THR A 137 17.22 9.80 -17.97
CA THR A 137 18.46 9.78 -17.15
C THR A 137 18.45 8.64 -16.14
N LEU A 138 17.29 8.31 -15.56
CA LEU A 138 17.13 7.15 -14.69
C LEU A 138 17.33 5.85 -15.46
N GLN A 139 16.71 5.72 -16.63
CA GLN A 139 16.85 4.54 -17.48
C GLN A 139 18.28 4.36 -17.98
N LYS A 140 19.01 5.45 -18.27
CA LYS A 140 20.47 5.38 -18.58
C LYS A 140 21.33 4.97 -17.39
N THR A 141 20.81 5.06 -16.16
CA THR A 141 21.46 4.58 -14.94
C THR A 141 21.24 3.06 -14.77
N ILE A 142 20.20 2.49 -15.39
CA ILE A 142 20.02 1.05 -15.61
C ILE A 142 21.04 0.59 -16.65
N ARG A 143 22.24 0.25 -16.19
CA ARG A 143 23.22 -0.45 -17.05
C ARG A 143 23.60 -1.81 -16.52
N ASP A 144 23.43 -2.00 -15.22
CA ASP A 144 23.72 -3.25 -14.52
C ASP A 144 22.60 -3.52 -13.53
N ASN A 145 22.09 -4.76 -13.50
CA ASN A 145 21.27 -5.26 -12.39
C ASN A 145 22.05 -5.04 -11.08
N LYS A 146 21.36 -4.71 -9.96
CA LYS A 146 21.87 -4.38 -8.60
C LYS A 146 21.87 -2.88 -8.24
N CYS A 147 20.95 -2.10 -8.80
CA CYS A 147 20.72 -0.71 -8.42
C CYS A 147 20.31 -0.57 -6.94
N GLU A 148 19.47 -1.47 -6.42
CA GLU A 148 19.06 -1.53 -5.02
C GLU A 148 20.26 -1.67 -4.08
N ASP A 149 21.12 -2.66 -4.33
CA ASP A 149 22.30 -2.94 -3.51
C ASP A 149 23.26 -1.76 -3.48
N ARG A 150 23.48 -1.13 -4.64
CA ARG A 150 24.33 0.05 -4.75
C ARG A 150 23.77 1.23 -3.97
N ALA A 151 22.45 1.47 -4.07
CA ALA A 151 21.77 2.50 -3.30
C ALA A 151 21.91 2.25 -1.79
N ARG A 152 21.69 1.02 -1.35
CA ARG A 152 21.83 0.60 0.06
C ARG A 152 23.27 0.80 0.57
N CYS A 153 24.26 0.36 -0.20
CA CYS A 153 25.68 0.55 0.14
C CYS A 153 26.07 2.03 0.22
N TYR A 154 25.59 2.85 -0.72
CA TYR A 154 25.80 4.29 -0.69
C TYR A 154 25.22 4.91 0.59
N LEU A 155 23.95 4.61 0.90
CA LEU A 155 23.26 5.15 2.08
C LEU A 155 23.95 4.79 3.39
N LYS A 156 24.40 3.53 3.52
CA LYS A 156 25.19 3.07 4.67
C LYS A 156 26.49 3.84 4.80
N ARG A 157 27.27 3.94 3.71
CA ARG A 157 28.58 4.61 3.70
C ARG A 157 28.47 6.11 4.04
N THR A 158 27.43 6.77 3.56
CA THR A 158 27.27 8.22 3.76
C THR A 158 26.44 8.59 4.99
N GLY A 159 26.06 7.61 5.82
CA GLY A 159 25.20 7.83 7.00
C GLY A 159 23.88 8.54 6.66
N SER A 160 23.39 8.38 5.43
CA SER A 160 22.29 9.19 4.92
C SER A 160 20.94 8.65 5.38
N ALA A 161 20.17 9.50 6.06
CA ALA A 161 18.87 9.17 6.63
C ALA A 161 17.71 9.93 5.96
N SER A 162 16.49 9.61 6.39
CA SER A 162 15.25 10.28 5.98
C SER A 162 15.03 10.26 4.46
N THR A 163 14.82 11.40 3.81
CA THR A 163 14.47 11.57 2.39
C THR A 163 15.47 10.93 1.42
N ARG A 164 16.75 10.78 1.79
CA ARG A 164 17.73 10.12 0.90
C ARG A 164 17.43 8.63 0.69
N LYS A 165 16.63 8.01 1.56
CA LYS A 165 16.20 6.60 1.40
C LYS A 165 15.38 6.36 0.13
N TYR A 166 14.83 7.40 -0.50
CA TYR A 166 14.20 7.26 -1.82
C TYR A 166 15.17 6.80 -2.92
N LEU A 167 16.49 6.94 -2.71
CA LEU A 167 17.47 6.33 -3.58
C LEU A 167 17.36 4.79 -3.59
N TYR A 168 17.02 4.19 -2.44
CA TYR A 168 16.77 2.76 -2.32
C TYR A 168 15.51 2.36 -3.09
N THR A 169 14.39 3.07 -2.89
CA THR A 169 13.14 2.90 -3.64
C THR A 169 13.37 2.91 -5.16
N ILE A 170 14.18 3.84 -5.66
CA ILE A 170 14.54 3.88 -7.08
C ILE A 170 15.37 2.68 -7.47
N GLY A 171 16.35 2.30 -6.66
CA GLY A 171 17.13 1.09 -6.90
C GLY A 171 16.24 -0.14 -7.09
N GLN A 172 15.21 -0.31 -6.26
CA GLN A 172 14.23 -1.39 -6.39
C GLN A 172 13.46 -1.33 -7.71
N ILE A 173 12.91 -0.15 -8.05
CA ILE A 173 12.18 0.04 -9.32
C ILE A 173 13.07 -0.23 -10.54
N LEU A 174 14.34 0.23 -10.51
CA LEU A 174 15.28 0.05 -11.62
C LEU A 174 15.74 -1.39 -11.78
N ASP A 175 15.84 -2.15 -10.68
CA ASP A 175 16.18 -3.58 -10.74
C ASP A 175 14.99 -4.43 -11.23
N HIS A 176 13.77 -3.95 -11.02
CA HIS A 176 12.55 -4.65 -11.44
C HIS A 176 12.15 -4.33 -12.88
N CYS A 177 12.30 -3.07 -13.30
CA CYS A 177 11.69 -2.58 -14.53
C CYS A 177 12.72 -2.36 -15.65
N ALA A 178 12.65 -3.17 -16.70
CA ALA A 178 13.50 -3.01 -17.89
C ALA A 178 13.12 -1.77 -18.74
N ASP A 179 11.85 -1.37 -18.72
CA ASP A 179 11.33 -0.21 -19.45
C ASP A 179 10.51 0.72 -18.54
N LEU A 180 11.20 1.68 -17.92
CA LEU A 180 10.56 2.73 -17.11
C LEU A 180 9.51 3.53 -17.88
N GLY A 181 9.69 3.70 -19.20
CA GLY A 181 8.75 4.42 -20.05
C GLY A 181 7.41 3.69 -20.16
N ALA A 182 7.42 2.35 -20.16
CA ALA A 182 6.22 1.53 -20.09
C ALA A 182 5.55 1.63 -18.71
N LEU A 183 6.33 1.51 -17.63
CA LEU A 183 5.82 1.65 -16.25
C LEU A 183 5.11 3.00 -16.05
N TRP A 184 5.68 4.10 -16.54
CA TRP A 184 5.11 5.46 -16.43
C TRP A 184 3.68 5.58 -16.99
N LYS A 185 3.32 4.73 -17.95
CA LYS A 185 2.04 4.76 -18.66
C LYS A 185 1.00 3.81 -18.05
N LYS A 186 1.37 2.93 -17.13
CA LYS A 186 0.44 1.99 -16.49
C LYS A 186 -0.57 2.72 -15.63
N GLU A 187 -1.85 2.40 -15.78
CA GLU A 187 -2.93 2.96 -14.96
C GLU A 187 -2.80 2.52 -13.50
N LEU A 188 -3.25 3.37 -12.58
CA LEU A 188 -3.28 3.06 -11.15
C LEU A 188 -4.59 2.38 -10.75
N ARG A 189 -4.48 1.39 -9.85
CA ARG A 189 -5.61 0.84 -9.11
C ARG A 189 -5.30 0.78 -7.63
N LEU A 190 -6.26 1.15 -6.78
CA LEU A 190 -6.11 1.16 -5.32
C LEU A 190 -6.76 -0.08 -4.72
N ILE A 191 -6.08 -0.73 -3.79
CA ILE A 191 -6.52 -1.91 -3.05
C ILE A 191 -6.30 -1.63 -1.56
N TYR A 192 -7.22 -2.11 -0.73
CA TYR A 192 -7.09 -2.03 0.72
C TYR A 192 -7.00 -3.43 1.32
N LEU A 193 -6.09 -3.60 2.28
CA LEU A 193 -6.05 -4.73 3.20
C LEU A 193 -6.47 -4.21 4.57
N THR A 194 -7.47 -4.84 5.16
CA THR A 194 -7.95 -4.51 6.51
C THR A 194 -8.09 -5.79 7.33
N PRO A 195 -8.23 -5.72 8.66
CA PRO A 195 -8.35 -6.94 9.47
C PRO A 195 -9.47 -7.88 9.01
N ASP A 196 -10.65 -7.32 8.76
CA ASP A 196 -11.90 -8.08 8.57
C ASP A 196 -12.53 -7.88 7.18
N GLY A 197 -11.86 -7.21 6.23
CA GLY A 197 -12.39 -7.03 4.87
C GLY A 197 -13.57 -6.07 4.76
N GLY A 198 -13.71 -5.15 5.73
CA GLY A 198 -14.85 -4.24 5.83
C GLY A 198 -14.96 -3.20 4.70
N ASN A 199 -16.04 -2.43 4.74
CA ASN A 199 -16.28 -1.32 3.81
C ASN A 199 -15.20 -0.25 3.94
N VAL A 200 -14.59 0.10 2.81
CA VAL A 200 -13.50 1.07 2.69
C VAL A 200 -13.89 2.38 2.03
N PHE A 201 -15.15 2.51 1.64
CA PHE A 201 -15.67 3.75 1.10
C PHE A 201 -16.62 4.46 2.08
N PRO A 202 -16.59 5.79 2.18
CA PRO A 202 -17.49 6.53 3.05
C PRO A 202 -18.96 6.26 2.76
N ASN A 203 -19.74 6.06 3.82
CA ASN A 203 -21.18 5.97 3.72
C ASN A 203 -21.77 7.27 3.15
N LYS A 204 -22.92 7.15 2.49
CA LYS A 204 -23.66 8.31 1.96
C LYS A 204 -23.92 9.32 3.10
N PRO A 205 -23.59 10.61 2.90
CA PRO A 205 -23.77 11.62 3.94
C PRO A 205 -25.26 11.83 4.27
N THR A 206 -25.53 12.11 5.55
CA THR A 206 -26.84 12.50 6.05
C THR A 206 -26.72 13.85 6.76
N LYS A 207 -27.49 14.85 6.33
CA LYS A 207 -27.50 16.23 6.82
C LYS A 207 -28.93 16.62 7.19
N MET A 208 -29.07 17.46 8.22
CA MET A 208 -30.37 17.91 8.72
C MET A 208 -31.06 18.91 7.78
N ASN A 209 -30.29 19.74 7.07
CA ASN A 209 -30.81 20.75 6.13
C ASN A 209 -30.82 20.18 4.69
N LYS A 210 -31.94 20.37 3.98
CA LYS A 210 -32.12 19.97 2.57
C LYS A 210 -31.05 20.53 1.62
N GLN A 211 -30.67 21.80 1.76
CA GLN A 211 -29.64 22.40 0.91
C GLN A 211 -28.29 21.71 1.11
N ASN A 212 -27.86 21.59 2.37
CA ASN A 212 -26.62 20.92 2.74
C ASN A 212 -26.64 19.42 2.38
N GLN A 213 -27.82 18.79 2.38
CA GLN A 213 -27.98 17.40 1.93
C GLN A 213 -27.71 17.28 0.44
N THR A 214 -28.31 18.14 -0.39
CA THR A 214 -28.11 18.11 -1.86
C THR A 214 -26.64 18.33 -2.23
N GLU A 215 -25.98 19.32 -1.61
CA GLU A 215 -24.56 19.60 -1.83
C GLU A 215 -23.68 18.41 -1.42
N ALA A 216 -23.89 17.86 -0.22
CA ALA A 216 -23.13 16.70 0.26
C ALA A 216 -23.37 15.44 -0.60
N GLU A 217 -24.59 15.24 -1.12
CA GLU A 217 -24.88 14.14 -2.03
C GLU A 217 -24.20 14.29 -3.38
N GLN A 218 -24.10 15.51 -3.91
CA GLN A 218 -23.38 15.77 -5.14
C GLN A 218 -21.88 15.50 -4.97
N GLU A 219 -21.26 16.02 -3.92
CA GLU A 219 -19.85 15.74 -3.59
C GLU A 219 -19.59 14.24 -3.42
N TRP A 220 -20.49 13.53 -2.75
CA TRP A 220 -20.37 12.09 -2.56
C TRP A 220 -20.48 11.30 -3.87
N LYS A 221 -21.34 11.72 -4.80
CA LYS A 221 -21.45 11.11 -6.14
C LYS A 221 -20.19 11.34 -6.98
N GLU A 222 -19.63 12.54 -6.94
CA GLU A 222 -18.37 12.85 -7.62
C GLU A 222 -17.21 12.01 -7.05
N LEU A 223 -17.15 11.89 -5.72
CA LEU A 223 -16.18 11.05 -5.03
C LEU A 223 -16.35 9.56 -5.42
N MET A 224 -17.58 9.06 -5.43
CA MET A 224 -17.91 7.69 -5.85
C MET A 224 -17.47 7.40 -7.28
N SER A 225 -17.65 8.35 -8.21
CA SER A 225 -17.25 8.16 -9.60
C SER A 225 -15.73 7.99 -9.72
N GLY A 226 -14.95 8.84 -9.06
CA GLY A 226 -13.50 8.72 -9.08
C GLY A 226 -12.99 7.50 -8.32
N TRP A 227 -13.67 7.13 -7.22
CA TRP A 227 -13.39 5.90 -6.48
C TRP A 227 -13.66 4.65 -7.32
N GLY A 228 -14.79 4.58 -8.03
CA GLY A 228 -15.11 3.44 -8.90
C GLY A 228 -14.12 3.23 -10.04
N ALA A 229 -13.47 4.30 -10.51
CA ALA A 229 -12.41 4.21 -11.52
C ALA A 229 -11.07 3.75 -10.95
N LEU A 230 -10.80 4.04 -9.67
CA LEU A 230 -9.50 3.77 -9.03
C LEU A 230 -9.51 2.47 -8.25
N TYR A 231 -10.56 2.22 -7.47
CA TYR A 231 -10.59 1.18 -6.45
C TYR A 231 -10.85 -0.20 -7.04
N ARG A 232 -10.17 -1.20 -6.48
CA ARG A 232 -10.34 -2.62 -6.76
C ARG A 232 -10.41 -3.39 -5.44
N GLY A 233 -11.59 -3.90 -5.13
CA GLY A 233 -11.83 -4.76 -3.97
C GLY A 233 -12.28 -6.17 -4.36
N PRO A 234 -12.40 -7.10 -3.40
CA PRO A 234 -12.99 -8.42 -3.64
C PRO A 234 -14.44 -8.29 -4.10
N GLN A 235 -14.79 -8.93 -5.22
CA GLN A 235 -16.18 -8.97 -5.67
C GLN A 235 -16.95 -10.00 -4.85
N SER A 236 -17.87 -9.55 -3.99
CA SER A 236 -18.88 -10.46 -3.44
C SER A 236 -19.90 -10.81 -4.52
N LEU A 237 -19.98 -12.07 -4.92
CA LEU A 237 -21.05 -12.59 -5.80
C LEU A 237 -22.46 -12.45 -5.17
N GLN A 238 -22.56 -12.10 -3.88
CA GLN A 238 -23.80 -12.10 -3.10
C GLN A 238 -24.23 -10.71 -2.61
N ASP A 239 -23.42 -9.66 -2.78
CA ASP A 239 -23.75 -8.29 -2.35
C ASP A 239 -23.34 -7.24 -3.40
N PRO A 240 -24.28 -6.50 -4.00
CA PRO A 240 -23.96 -5.36 -4.89
C PRO A 240 -23.22 -4.21 -4.18
N LYS A 241 -23.04 -4.22 -2.84
CA LYS A 241 -22.11 -3.36 -2.10
C LYS A 241 -20.66 -3.85 -2.10
N GLY A 242 -20.38 -5.04 -2.63
CA GLY A 242 -19.05 -5.68 -2.68
C GLY A 242 -17.99 -4.91 -3.47
N VAL A 243 -18.35 -3.81 -4.13
CA VAL A 243 -17.39 -2.95 -4.84
C VAL A 243 -16.52 -2.12 -3.87
N ASN A 244 -16.91 -2.01 -2.59
CA ASN A 244 -16.21 -1.21 -1.59
C ASN A 244 -15.66 -2.03 -0.42
N SER A 245 -15.69 -3.36 -0.46
CA SER A 245 -15.04 -4.21 0.56
C SER A 245 -13.55 -4.32 0.31
N SER A 246 -12.78 -4.46 1.38
CA SER A 246 -11.32 -4.71 1.35
C SER A 246 -10.99 -6.19 1.41
N ILE A 247 -9.72 -6.52 1.14
CA ILE A 247 -9.19 -7.84 1.46
C ILE A 247 -9.12 -7.99 2.99
N SER A 248 -9.67 -9.06 3.54
CA SER A 248 -9.49 -9.43 4.95
C SER A 248 -8.12 -10.06 5.16
N LEU A 249 -7.27 -9.45 6.00
CA LEU A 249 -6.01 -10.03 6.44
C LEU A 249 -6.24 -11.35 7.20
N ARG A 250 -7.27 -11.39 8.06
CA ARG A 250 -7.64 -12.59 8.81
C ARG A 250 -7.88 -13.77 7.87
N GLU A 251 -8.61 -13.57 6.78
CA GLU A 251 -8.88 -14.67 5.84
C GLU A 251 -7.74 -14.92 4.85
N ALA A 252 -7.17 -13.86 4.28
CA ALA A 252 -6.19 -13.96 3.21
C ALA A 252 -4.90 -14.64 3.69
N VAL A 253 -4.44 -14.32 4.91
CA VAL A 253 -3.21 -14.89 5.47
C VAL A 253 -3.36 -16.38 5.74
N GLN A 254 -4.54 -16.83 6.19
CA GLN A 254 -4.79 -18.26 6.44
C GLN A 254 -4.81 -19.10 5.14
N LYS A 255 -4.99 -18.45 3.99
CA LYS A 255 -5.00 -19.08 2.66
C LYS A 255 -3.62 -19.05 1.97
N LEU A 256 -2.60 -18.48 2.60
CA LEU A 256 -1.25 -18.46 2.05
C LEU A 256 -0.72 -19.88 1.89
N GLN A 257 0.02 -20.07 0.80
CA GLN A 257 0.74 -21.31 0.50
C GLN A 257 2.23 -21.02 0.61
N PRO A 258 2.99 -21.80 1.37
CA PRO A 258 4.43 -21.61 1.44
C PRO A 258 5.10 -21.97 0.12
N GLU A 259 6.12 -21.19 -0.22
CA GLU A 259 7.13 -21.61 -1.19
C GLU A 259 8.14 -22.56 -0.50
N PRO A 260 8.87 -23.40 -1.26
CA PRO A 260 9.84 -24.32 -0.68
C PRO A 260 10.93 -23.60 0.14
N GLY A 261 11.00 -23.89 1.45
CA GLY A 261 11.94 -23.27 2.39
C GLY A 261 11.31 -22.22 3.30
N ASP A 262 10.03 -21.89 3.11
CA ASP A 262 9.32 -20.83 3.82
C ASP A 262 8.23 -21.37 4.76
N GLU A 263 8.07 -22.69 4.86
CA GLU A 263 6.92 -23.36 5.50
C GLU A 263 6.75 -22.92 6.95
N GLU A 264 7.86 -22.86 7.70
CA GLU A 264 7.86 -22.39 9.10
C GLU A 264 7.48 -20.92 9.21
N PHE A 265 7.90 -20.09 8.25
CA PHE A 265 7.57 -18.66 8.24
C PHE A 265 6.08 -18.44 7.98
N VAL A 266 5.49 -19.14 7.00
CA VAL A 266 4.05 -19.04 6.72
C VAL A 266 3.23 -19.53 7.90
N ALA A 267 3.60 -20.67 8.51
CA ALA A 267 2.91 -21.17 9.69
C ALA A 267 3.00 -20.19 10.87
N LEU A 268 4.16 -19.56 11.07
CA LEU A 268 4.35 -18.51 12.09
C LEU A 268 3.47 -17.29 11.79
N LEU A 269 3.48 -16.79 10.55
CA LEU A 269 2.68 -15.65 10.12
C LEU A 269 1.17 -15.90 10.31
N GLN A 270 0.68 -17.05 9.85
CA GLN A 270 -0.69 -17.51 10.07
C GLN A 270 -1.04 -17.54 11.55
N SER A 271 -0.15 -18.08 12.38
CA SER A 271 -0.38 -18.13 13.82
C SER A 271 -0.35 -16.76 14.49
N ILE A 272 0.49 -15.83 14.05
CA ILE A 272 0.55 -14.45 14.55
C ILE A 272 -0.75 -13.72 14.22
N VAL A 273 -1.16 -13.74 12.94
CA VAL A 273 -2.38 -13.07 12.48
C VAL A 273 -3.62 -13.63 13.16
N LYS A 274 -3.66 -14.96 13.36
CA LYS A 274 -4.70 -15.61 14.17
C LYS A 274 -4.75 -15.03 15.59
N SER A 275 -3.62 -14.97 16.29
CA SER A 275 -3.58 -14.45 17.66
C SER A 275 -3.86 -12.96 17.78
N ILE A 276 -3.66 -12.18 16.72
CA ILE A 276 -3.96 -10.75 16.70
C ILE A 276 -5.46 -10.50 16.45
N TYR A 277 -6.09 -11.22 15.52
CA TYR A 277 -7.44 -10.90 15.04
C TYR A 277 -8.53 -11.86 15.46
N ASP A 278 -8.22 -13.11 15.78
CA ASP A 278 -9.20 -14.06 16.30
C ASP A 278 -9.35 -13.84 17.80
N THR A 279 -10.55 -13.44 18.19
CA THR A 279 -11.00 -13.54 19.56
C THR A 279 -11.29 -15.01 19.83
N GLU A 280 -10.36 -15.72 20.47
CA GLU A 280 -10.82 -16.77 21.38
C GLU A 280 -11.76 -16.10 22.39
N GLU A 281 -12.88 -16.74 22.73
CA GLU A 281 -13.76 -16.29 23.80
C GLU A 281 -12.90 -15.96 25.01
N ILE A 282 -12.78 -14.67 25.33
CA ILE A 282 -12.16 -14.24 26.57
C ILE A 282 -13.13 -14.72 27.64
N LEU A 283 -12.86 -15.90 28.21
CA LEU A 283 -13.50 -16.34 29.44
C LEU A 283 -13.35 -15.18 30.44
N PRO A 284 -14.46 -14.68 31.02
CA PRO A 284 -14.40 -13.50 31.86
C PRO A 284 -13.36 -13.73 32.96
N CYS A 285 -12.42 -12.79 33.08
CA CYS A 285 -11.48 -12.77 34.19
C CYS A 285 -12.30 -12.92 35.48
N GLN A 286 -12.08 -13.99 36.22
CA GLN A 286 -12.58 -14.11 37.58
C GLN A 286 -11.93 -12.98 38.38
N THR A 287 -12.72 -11.96 38.69
CA THR A 287 -12.38 -10.85 39.58
C THR A 287 -12.21 -11.33 41.01
#